data_AF-A0A0H5SF78-F1
#
_entry.id   AF-A0A0H5SF78-F1
#
_cell.length_a   1.000
_cell.length_b   1.000
_cell.length_c   1.000
_cell.angle_alpha   90.00
_cell.angle_beta   90.00
_cell.angle_gamma   90.00
#
_symmetry.space_group_name_H-M   'P 1'
#
loop_
_entity.id
_entity.type
_entity.pdbx_description
1 polymer ?
#
loop_
_entity_poly.entity_id
_entity_poly.type
_entity_poly.pdbx_seq_one_letter_code
_entity_poly.pdbx_strand_id
1 'polypeptide(L)'
;MSQYVYLPARVRRTEFYEEWYYYISNEEKCIRVDEIIIFFNKDINYIFLLAKSDQNFNDEDYFSCAMNLVHDMMDDNGDHINFKFEYILVPETLDDNQKKKFISDKKEELKNNYLRK
;
A
#
# COMPACT_ATOMS: atom_id res chain seq x y z
N MET A 1 -3.81 19.07 -16.99
CA MET A 1 -3.85 18.03 -15.95
C MET A 1 -2.45 17.95 -15.40
N SER A 2 -2.23 18.25 -14.11
CA SER A 2 -0.92 18.02 -13.51
C SER A 2 -0.74 16.51 -13.42
N GLN A 3 0.19 15.96 -14.21
CA GLN A 3 0.45 14.53 -14.21
C GLN A 3 1.18 14.18 -12.92
N TYR A 4 0.52 13.42 -12.04
CA TYR A 4 1.19 12.89 -10.87
C TYR A 4 2.13 11.75 -11.28
N VAL A 5 3.24 11.63 -10.57
CA VAL A 5 4.16 10.50 -10.68
C VAL A 5 4.04 9.69 -9.40
N TYR A 6 3.81 8.39 -9.56
CA TYR A 6 3.63 7.44 -8.48
C TYR A 6 4.88 6.56 -8.35
N LEU A 7 5.56 6.67 -7.20
CA LEU A 7 6.85 6.03 -6.99
C LEU A 7 6.80 5.17 -5.73
N PRO A 8 6.67 3.83 -5.86
CA PRO A 8 6.78 2.94 -4.72
C PRO A 8 8.25 2.71 -4.35
N ALA A 9 8.55 2.77 -3.05
CA ALA A 9 9.86 2.44 -2.50
C ALA A 9 9.71 1.45 -1.33
N ARG A 10 10.37 0.30 -1.45
CA ARG A 10 10.27 -0.76 -0.44
C ARG A 10 10.99 -0.36 0.84
N VAL A 11 10.30 -0.53 1.96
CA VAL A 11 10.81 -0.24 3.30
C VAL A 11 11.29 -1.52 3.97
N ARG A 12 10.49 -2.58 3.89
CA ARG A 12 10.78 -3.85 4.55
C ARG A 12 10.21 -5.02 3.77
N ARG A 13 10.93 -6.14 3.76
CA ARG A 13 10.46 -7.45 3.28
C ARG A 13 10.72 -8.50 4.33
N THR A 14 9.75 -9.37 4.52
CA THR A 14 9.85 -10.61 5.31
C THR A 14 9.29 -11.76 4.48
N GLU A 15 9.25 -12.96 5.03
CA GLU A 15 8.65 -14.12 4.37
C GLU A 15 7.15 -13.93 4.08
N PHE A 16 6.42 -13.30 5.00
CA PHE A 16 4.95 -13.26 4.97
C PHE A 16 4.36 -11.89 4.64
N TYR A 17 5.17 -10.82 4.65
CA TYR A 17 4.68 -9.49 4.30
C TYR A 17 5.79 -8.55 3.83
N GLU A 18 5.37 -7.51 3.11
CA GLU A 18 6.19 -6.37 2.69
C GLU A 18 5.56 -5.04 3.09
N GLU A 19 6.39 -4.03 3.38
CA GLU A 19 5.96 -2.65 3.59
C GLU A 19 6.66 -1.73 2.60
N TRP A 20 5.92 -0.78 2.05
CA TRP A 20 6.39 0.18 1.05
C TRP A 20 5.93 1.59 1.41
N TYR A 21 6.74 2.57 1.06
CA TYR A 21 6.31 3.95 0.88
C TYR A 21 5.80 4.13 -0.54
N TYR A 22 4.77 4.93 -0.69
CA TYR A 22 4.19 5.25 -1.97
C TYR A 22 4.19 6.76 -2.15
N TYR A 23 5.21 7.26 -2.84
CA TYR A 23 5.41 8.69 -3.05
C TYR A 23 4.55 9.17 -4.20
N ILE A 24 3.79 10.23 -3.94
CA ILE A 24 3.02 10.97 -4.94
C ILE A 24 3.73 12.30 -5.14
N SER A 25 4.26 12.49 -6.34
CA SER A 25 4.99 13.70 -6.73
C SER A 25 4.26 14.40 -7.87
N ASN A 26 4.38 15.73 -7.94
CA ASN A 26 4.26 16.42 -9.21
C ASN A 26 5.66 16.66 -9.80
N GLU A 27 5.73 17.36 -10.94
CA GLU A 27 6.97 17.69 -11.64
C GLU A 27 8.00 18.44 -10.77
N GLU A 28 7.57 19.09 -9.68
CA GLU A 28 8.42 19.96 -8.86
C GLU A 28 8.80 19.35 -7.51
N LYS A 29 7.88 18.60 -6.88
CA LYS A 29 8.05 18.14 -5.50
C LYS A 29 7.18 16.93 -5.15
N CYS A 30 7.63 16.21 -4.12
CA CYS A 30 6.78 15.27 -3.42
C CYS A 30 5.64 16.01 -2.71
N ILE A 31 4.41 15.57 -2.97
CA ILE A 31 3.18 16.14 -2.42
C ILE A 31 2.73 15.34 -1.21
N ARG A 32 2.76 14.00 -1.33
CA ARG A 32 2.23 13.08 -0.33
C ARG A 32 3.04 11.80 -0.33
N VAL A 33 3.10 11.16 0.84
CA VAL A 33 3.63 9.81 0.99
C VAL A 33 2.56 8.97 1.66
N ASP A 34 1.97 8.08 0.89
CA ASP A 34 1.09 7.02 1.38
C ASP A 34 1.94 5.79 1.74
N GLU A 35 1.33 4.81 2.39
CA GLU A 35 2.03 3.59 2.79
C GLU A 35 1.27 2.36 2.29
N ILE A 36 2.01 1.36 1.82
CA ILE A 36 1.44 0.09 1.38
C ILE A 36 1.96 -1.01 2.32
N ILE A 37 1.10 -1.95 2.68
CA ILE A 37 1.49 -3.23 3.28
C ILE A 37 0.88 -4.36 2.48
N ILE A 38 1.71 -5.33 2.10
CA ILE A 38 1.35 -6.49 1.28
C ILE A 38 1.51 -7.74 2.15
N PHE A 39 0.49 -8.59 2.20
CA PHE A 39 0.52 -9.86 2.93
C PHE A 39 0.50 -11.04 1.95
N PHE A 40 1.41 -11.99 2.16
CA PHE A 40 1.52 -13.23 1.41
C PHE A 40 0.99 -14.37 2.27
N ASN A 41 -0.30 -14.68 2.12
CA ASN A 41 -0.97 -15.71 2.92
C ASN A 41 -1.28 -16.94 2.06
N LYS A 42 -1.49 -18.08 2.74
CA LYS A 42 -1.84 -19.34 2.06
C LYS A 42 -3.21 -19.31 1.38
N ASP A 43 -4.16 -18.54 1.92
CA ASP A 43 -5.54 -18.52 1.42
C ASP A 43 -5.77 -17.39 0.42
N ILE A 44 -5.59 -16.13 0.85
CA ILE A 44 -5.78 -14.94 0.02
C ILE A 44 -4.67 -13.94 0.34
N ASN A 45 -3.99 -13.45 -0.69
CA ASN A 45 -3.00 -12.39 -0.55
C ASN A 45 -3.67 -11.02 -0.55
N TYR A 46 -3.11 -10.07 0.19
CA TYR A 46 -3.70 -8.76 0.36
C TYR A 46 -2.72 -7.65 0.06
N ILE A 47 -3.22 -6.56 -0.53
CA ILE A 47 -2.54 -5.27 -0.60
C ILE A 47 -3.42 -4.25 0.10
N PHE A 48 -2.88 -3.61 1.13
CA PHE A 48 -3.53 -2.51 1.80
C PHE A 48 -2.79 -1.20 1.50
N LEU A 49 -3.50 -0.23 0.94
CA LEU A 49 -3.00 1.13 0.73
C LEU A 49 -3.56 2.06 1.80
N LEU A 50 -2.69 2.51 2.70
CA LEU A 50 -2.99 3.51 3.72
C LEU A 50 -2.81 4.91 3.13
N ALA A 51 -3.91 5.47 2.63
CA ALA A 51 -3.92 6.74 1.92
C ALA A 51 -4.16 7.91 2.88
N LYS A 52 -3.33 8.95 2.80
CA LYS A 52 -3.48 10.16 3.64
C LYS A 52 -4.47 11.18 3.09
N SER A 53 -5.07 10.90 1.94
CA SER A 53 -6.13 11.68 1.30
C SER A 53 -6.81 10.83 0.21
N ASP A 54 -8.06 11.15 -0.11
CA ASP A 54 -8.91 10.47 -1.09
C ASP A 54 -8.75 10.99 -2.53
N GLN A 55 -7.98 12.06 -2.73
CA GLN A 55 -7.89 12.82 -3.99
C GLN A 55 -7.54 11.97 -5.24
N ASN A 56 -6.88 10.83 -5.08
CA ASN A 56 -6.39 10.00 -6.18
C ASN A 56 -7.16 8.66 -6.32
N PHE A 57 -8.27 8.47 -5.62
CA PHE A 57 -8.99 7.18 -5.66
C PHE A 57 -9.65 6.89 -7.01
N ASN A 58 -9.91 7.92 -7.82
CA ASN A 58 -10.41 7.78 -9.19
C ASN A 58 -9.30 7.82 -10.24
N ASP A 59 -8.03 7.88 -9.83
CA ASP A 59 -6.88 7.87 -10.73
C ASP A 59 -6.45 6.41 -11.00
N GLU A 60 -6.63 5.97 -12.26
CA GLU A 60 -6.25 4.62 -12.68
C GLU A 60 -4.75 4.35 -12.53
N ASP A 61 -3.89 5.35 -12.71
CA ASP A 61 -2.44 5.21 -12.58
C ASP A 61 -2.05 5.01 -11.11
N TYR A 62 -2.76 5.65 -10.18
CA TYR A 62 -2.56 5.47 -8.74
C TYR A 62 -2.87 4.03 -8.29
N PHE A 63 -3.98 3.47 -8.77
CA PHE A 63 -4.30 2.06 -8.49
C PHE A 63 -3.34 1.11 -9.21
N SER A 64 -3.12 1.31 -10.51
CA SER A 64 -2.33 0.40 -11.34
C SER A 64 -0.88 0.31 -10.87
N CYS A 65 -0.28 1.44 -10.50
CA CYS A 65 1.09 1.45 -10.00
C CYS A 65 1.24 0.73 -8.65
N ALA A 66 0.25 0.82 -7.75
CA ALA A 66 0.25 0.03 -6.51
C ALA A 66 0.04 -1.47 -6.78
N MET A 67 -0.84 -1.85 -7.71
CA MET A 67 -1.06 -3.24 -8.12
C MET A 67 0.14 -3.86 -8.83
N ASN A 68 0.90 -3.06 -9.59
CA ASN A 68 2.10 -3.52 -10.29
C ASN A 68 3.21 -4.03 -9.35
N LEU A 69 3.13 -3.75 -8.05
CA LEU A 69 4.03 -4.32 -7.05
C LEU A 69 3.98 -5.85 -7.00
N VAL A 70 2.87 -6.46 -7.42
CA VAL A 70 2.65 -7.91 -7.33
C VAL A 70 2.22 -8.55 -8.65
N HIS A 71 2.12 -7.78 -9.74
CA HIS A 71 1.54 -8.23 -11.02
C HIS A 71 2.20 -9.50 -11.57
N ASP A 72 3.52 -9.62 -11.42
CA ASP A 72 4.30 -10.75 -11.94
C ASP A 72 4.54 -11.85 -10.90
N MET A 73 3.85 -11.82 -9.76
CA MET A 73 4.03 -12.85 -8.75
C MET A 73 3.33 -14.15 -9.16
N MET A 74 4.13 -15.22 -9.23
CA MET A 74 3.69 -16.57 -9.54
C MET A 74 3.94 -17.49 -8.34
N ASP A 75 3.13 -18.52 -8.19
CA ASP A 75 3.36 -19.60 -7.24
C ASP A 75 4.41 -20.59 -7.78
N ASP A 76 4.72 -21.63 -6.99
CA ASP A 76 5.70 -22.66 -7.38
C ASP A 76 5.27 -23.48 -8.62
N ASN A 77 3.99 -23.41 -9.01
CA ASN A 77 3.44 -24.06 -10.19
C ASN A 77 3.48 -23.15 -11.43
N GLY A 78 3.88 -21.89 -11.28
CA GLY A 78 3.86 -20.88 -12.34
C GLY A 78 2.49 -20.23 -12.55
N ASP A 79 1.54 -20.44 -11.65
CA ASP A 79 0.22 -19.82 -11.69
C ASP A 79 0.27 -18.41 -11.07
N HIS A 80 -0.46 -17.47 -11.66
CA HIS A 80 -0.55 -16.11 -11.14
C HIS A 80 -1.20 -16.08 -9.76
N ILE A 81 -0.54 -15.39 -8.84
CA ILE A 81 -1.04 -15.21 -7.48
C ILE A 81 -2.05 -14.06 -7.47
N ASN A 82 -3.28 -14.34 -7.02
CA ASN A 82 -4.31 -13.32 -6.85
C ASN A 82 -4.09 -12.51 -5.56
N PHE A 83 -4.33 -11.21 -5.66
CA PHE A 83 -4.30 -10.26 -4.54
C PHE A 83 -5.62 -9.53 -4.43
N LYS A 84 -6.12 -9.42 -3.19
CA LYS A 84 -7.22 -8.50 -2.87
C LYS A 84 -6.65 -7.14 -2.49
N PHE A 85 -7.12 -6.09 -3.16
CA PHE A 85 -6.71 -4.72 -2.89
C PHE A 85 -7.72 -4.02 -1.99
N GLU A 86 -7.25 -3.34 -0.95
CA GLU A 86 -8.09 -2.56 -0.02
C GLU A 86 -7.47 -1.18 0.28
N TYR A 87 -8.31 -0.15 0.26
CA TYR A 87 -7.95 1.20 0.69
C TYR A 87 -8.29 1.41 2.16
N ILE A 88 -7.36 2.02 2.89
CA ILE A 88 -7.59 2.50 4.25
C ILE A 88 -7.31 4.00 4.26
N LEU A 89 -8.37 4.80 4.31
CA LEU A 89 -8.26 6.25 4.40
C LEU A 89 -7.83 6.64 5.83
N VAL A 90 -6.70 7.32 5.94
CA VAL A 90 -6.24 7.94 7.18
C VAL A 90 -7.07 9.21 7.42
N PRO A 91 -7.69 9.38 8.60
CA PRO A 91 -8.55 10.54 8.83
C PRO A 91 -7.81 11.87 8.65
N GLU A 92 -8.36 12.76 7.82
CA GLU A 92 -7.72 14.03 7.48
C GLU A 92 -7.63 14.99 8.67
N THR A 93 -8.53 14.84 9.65
CA THR A 93 -8.59 15.64 10.89
C THR A 93 -7.40 15.42 11.81
N LEU A 94 -6.59 14.38 11.58
CA LEU A 94 -5.40 14.07 12.36
C LEU A 94 -4.21 14.92 11.92
N ASP A 95 -3.41 15.40 12.88
CA ASP A 95 -2.11 16.00 12.59
C ASP A 95 -1.08 14.95 12.13
N ASP A 96 0.09 15.38 11.69
CA ASP A 96 1.12 14.49 11.15
C ASP A 96 1.62 13.42 12.14
N ASN A 97 1.70 13.74 13.43
CA ASN A 97 2.13 12.77 14.45
C ASN A 97 1.02 11.76 14.73
N GLN A 98 -0.23 12.23 14.79
CA GLN A 98 -1.41 11.38 14.93
C GLN A 98 -1.60 10.47 13.71
N LYS A 99 -1.38 10.96 12.49
CA LYS A 99 -1.41 10.15 11.26
C LYS A 99 -0.36 9.05 11.27
N LYS A 100 0.88 9.38 11.67
CA LYS A 100 1.95 8.38 11.84
C LYS A 100 1.56 7.30 12.84
N LYS A 101 1.00 7.70 13.99
CA LYS A 101 0.52 6.77 15.01
C LYS A 101 -0.62 5.88 14.48
N PHE A 102 -1.62 6.47 13.84
CA PHE A 102 -2.73 5.73 13.24
C PHE A 102 -2.25 4.69 12.23
N ILE A 103 -1.34 5.06 11.33
CA ILE A 103 -0.78 4.14 10.34
C ILE A 103 -0.01 3.01 11.02
N SER A 104 0.82 3.34 12.02
CA SER A 104 1.56 2.34 12.80
C SER A 104 0.62 1.37 13.51
N ASP A 105 -0.38 1.88 14.23
CA ASP A 105 -1.35 1.07 14.98
C ASP A 105 -2.16 0.18 14.01
N LYS A 106 -2.55 0.72 12.84
CA LYS A 106 -3.30 -0.03 11.84
C LYS A 106 -2.47 -1.12 11.17
N LYS A 107 -1.19 -0.86 10.88
CA LYS A 107 -0.26 -1.89 10.37
C LYS A 107 -0.10 -3.03 11.36
N GLU A 108 0.02 -2.74 12.66
CA GLU A 108 0.10 -3.77 13.70
C GLU A 108 -1.21 -4.56 13.84
N GLU A 109 -2.37 -3.90 13.74
CA GLU A 109 -3.67 -4.57 13.67
C GLU A 109 -3.73 -5.54 12.49
N LEU A 110 -3.36 -5.09 11.28
CA LEU A 110 -3.35 -5.93 10.08
C LEU A 110 -2.39 -7.11 10.23
N LYS A 111 -1.18 -6.89 10.75
CA LYS A 111 -0.22 -7.97 11.02
C LYS A 111 -0.80 -9.00 11.99
N ASN A 112 -1.48 -8.56 13.04
CA ASN A 112 -2.12 -9.50 13.98
C ASN A 112 -3.24 -10.30 13.32
N ASN A 113 -4.00 -9.70 12.39
CA ASN A 113 -5.10 -10.38 11.69
C ASN A 113 -4.63 -11.35 10.61
N TYR A 114 -3.55 -11.03 9.89
CA TYR A 114 -3.11 -11.77 8.70
C TYR A 114 -1.86 -12.63 8.91
N LEU A 115 -1.08 -12.40 9.97
CA LEU A 115 0.12 -13.21 10.25
C LEU A 115 -0.05 -14.21 11.40
N ARG A 116 -1.05 -14.01 12.28
CA ARG A 116 -1.30 -14.97 13.38
C ARG A 116 -2.19 -16.09 12.86
N LYS A 117 -1.57 -17.27 12.73
CA LYS A 117 -2.22 -18.57 12.47
C LYS A 117 -3.14 -18.98 13.60
#